data_AF-A0A0T2MNK6-F1
#
_entry.id   AF-A0A0T2MNK6-F1
#
_cell.length_a   1.000
_cell.length_b   1.000
_cell.length_c   1.000
_cell.angle_alpha   90.00
_cell.angle_beta   90.00
_cell.angle_gamma   90.00
#
_symmetry.space_group_name_H-M   'P 1'
#
loop_
_entity.id
_entity.type
_entity.pdbx_description
1 polymer ?
#
loop_
_entity_poly.entity_id
_entity_poly.type
_entity_poly.pdbx_seq_one_letter_code
_entity_poly.pdbx_strand_id
1 'polypeptide(L)'
;MPRRISDKEIRAAQEPEAFDHDNPEWTEADFKRAKPASSLPADILKAFPRTRGPQAAPKKVPISIRLTPEVVERFKADGPGWQSRIDEALKKAVGL
;
A
#
# COMPACT_ATOMS: atom_id res chain seq x y z
N MET A 1 -17.40 11.47 -41.57
CA MET A 1 -17.62 11.94 -40.17
C MET A 1 -18.25 10.78 -39.39
N PRO A 2 -17.64 10.28 -38.31
CA PRO A 2 -18.27 9.24 -37.49
C PRO A 2 -19.51 9.82 -36.79
N ARG A 3 -20.59 9.03 -36.69
CA ARG A 3 -21.85 9.47 -36.07
C ARG A 3 -21.59 9.80 -34.59
N ARG A 4 -22.05 10.98 -34.15
CA ARG A 4 -22.11 11.33 -32.73
C ARG A 4 -23.27 10.57 -32.11
N ILE A 5 -22.95 9.65 -31.22
CA ILE A 5 -23.92 8.99 -30.35
C ILE A 5 -24.49 10.06 -29.41
N SER A 6 -25.81 10.15 -29.34
CA SER A 6 -26.52 11.12 -28.49
C SER A 6 -26.45 10.73 -27.02
N ASP A 7 -26.52 11.70 -26.11
CA ASP A 7 -26.57 11.46 -24.66
C ASP A 7 -27.73 10.51 -24.28
N LYS A 8 -28.81 10.51 -25.08
CA LYS A 8 -29.96 9.61 -24.89
C LYS A 8 -29.61 8.16 -25.23
N GLU A 9 -28.78 7.91 -26.24
CA GLU A 9 -28.25 6.59 -26.57
C GLU A 9 -27.19 6.13 -25.54
N ILE A 10 -26.39 7.05 -24.99
CA ILE A 10 -25.47 6.75 -23.88
C ILE A 10 -26.26 6.34 -22.62
N ARG A 11 -27.35 7.04 -22.32
CA ARG A 11 -28.19 6.80 -21.13
C ARG A 11 -29.08 5.57 -21.25
N ALA A 12 -29.46 5.18 -22.47
CA ALA A 12 -30.19 3.93 -22.73
C ALA A 12 -29.30 2.68 -22.64
N ALA A 13 -27.98 2.82 -22.85
CA ALA A 13 -27.01 1.73 -22.68
C ALA A 13 -26.63 1.44 -21.21
N GLN A 14 -27.18 2.23 -20.26
CA GLN A 14 -27.13 1.95 -18.83
C GLN A 14 -28.53 1.58 -18.32
N GLU A 15 -29.14 0.55 -18.92
CA GLU A 15 -30.09 -0.23 -18.14
C GLU A 15 -29.30 -0.82 -16.96
N PRO A 16 -29.73 -0.62 -15.70
CA PRO A 16 -29.05 -1.23 -14.57
C PRO A 16 -29.06 -2.73 -14.80
N GLU A 17 -27.88 -3.34 -14.89
CA GLU A 17 -27.72 -4.77 -15.03
C GLU A 17 -28.66 -5.45 -14.02
N ALA A 18 -29.53 -6.33 -14.51
CA ALA A 18 -30.46 -7.06 -13.66
C ALA A 18 -29.66 -7.67 -12.51
N PHE A 19 -30.04 -7.33 -11.26
CA PHE A 19 -29.39 -7.84 -10.07
C PHE A 19 -29.21 -9.36 -10.19
N ASP A 20 -27.98 -9.84 -10.06
CA ASP A 20 -27.73 -11.27 -10.03
C ASP A 20 -28.44 -11.84 -8.79
N HIS A 21 -29.51 -12.61 -9.01
CA HIS A 21 -30.27 -13.23 -7.94
C HIS A 21 -29.41 -14.15 -7.08
N ASP A 22 -28.32 -14.70 -7.62
CA ASP A 22 -27.37 -15.56 -6.91
C ASP A 22 -26.28 -14.78 -6.17
N ASN A 23 -26.17 -13.47 -6.41
CA ASN A 23 -25.20 -12.59 -5.75
C ASN A 23 -25.84 -11.24 -5.35
N PRO A 24 -26.76 -11.25 -4.38
CA PRO A 24 -27.41 -10.04 -3.90
C PRO A 24 -26.43 -9.11 -3.19
N GLU A 25 -26.79 -7.82 -3.11
CA GLU A 25 -26.01 -6.84 -2.34
C GLU A 25 -25.95 -7.23 -0.86
N TRP A 26 -24.79 -6.99 -0.26
CA TRP A 26 -24.60 -7.22 1.16
C TRP A 26 -25.38 -6.22 2.01
N THR A 27 -26.13 -6.75 2.97
CA THR A 27 -26.88 -5.95 3.95
C THR A 27 -26.06 -5.68 5.21
N GLU A 28 -26.53 -4.77 6.07
CA GLU A 28 -25.91 -4.54 7.38
C GLU A 28 -25.91 -5.81 8.26
N ALA A 29 -26.91 -6.68 8.09
CA ALA A 29 -26.95 -7.96 8.79
C ALA A 29 -25.82 -8.89 8.34
N ASP A 30 -25.43 -8.83 7.06
CA ASP A 30 -24.30 -9.60 6.51
C ASP A 30 -22.96 -9.15 7.08
N PHE A 31 -22.77 -7.85 7.28
CA PHE A 31 -21.60 -7.33 7.98
C PHE A 31 -21.57 -7.74 9.46
N LYS A 32 -22.73 -7.77 10.14
CA LYS A 32 -22.81 -8.19 11.54
C LYS A 32 -22.45 -9.67 11.76
N ARG A 33 -22.74 -10.53 10.79
CA ARG A 33 -22.40 -11.97 10.81
C ARG A 33 -21.03 -12.30 10.21
N ALA A 34 -20.35 -11.33 9.60
CA ALA A 34 -19.02 -11.53 9.03
C ALA A 34 -18.02 -11.91 10.13
N LYS A 35 -17.09 -12.81 9.81
CA LYS A 35 -16.04 -13.26 10.74
C LYS A 35 -14.66 -12.84 10.23
N PRO A 36 -13.71 -12.53 11.14
CA PRO A 36 -12.36 -12.20 10.73
C PRO A 36 -11.69 -13.41 10.05
N ALA A 37 -10.73 -13.14 9.16
CA ALA A 37 -9.99 -14.20 8.48
C ALA A 37 -9.34 -15.20 9.47
N SER A 38 -9.00 -14.76 10.69
CA SER A 38 -8.47 -15.62 11.76
C SER A 38 -9.40 -16.76 12.19
N SER A 39 -10.71 -16.71 11.88
CA SER A 39 -11.65 -17.81 12.15
C SER A 39 -11.66 -18.89 11.07
N LEU A 40 -10.89 -18.73 9.98
CA LEU A 40 -10.80 -19.73 8.92
C LEU A 40 -9.97 -20.94 9.36
N PRO A 41 -10.24 -22.14 8.81
CA PRO A 41 -9.38 -23.31 8.97
C PRO A 41 -7.91 -23.03 8.59
N ALA A 42 -6.97 -23.67 9.31
CA ALA A 42 -5.54 -23.38 9.21
C ALA A 42 -4.94 -23.70 7.82
N ASP A 43 -5.49 -24.69 7.15
CA ASP A 43 -5.18 -25.08 5.77
C ASP A 43 -5.55 -23.98 4.77
N ILE A 44 -6.71 -23.34 4.93
CA ILE A 44 -7.12 -22.19 4.11
C ILE A 44 -6.27 -20.96 4.44
N LEU A 45 -5.98 -20.71 5.72
CA LEU A 45 -5.13 -19.59 6.15
C LEU A 45 -3.72 -19.62 5.54
N LYS A 46 -3.16 -20.81 5.30
CA LYS A 46 -1.85 -20.99 4.66
C LYS A 46 -1.82 -20.57 3.19
N ALA A 47 -2.98 -20.55 2.52
CA ALA A 47 -3.08 -20.12 1.13
C ALA A 47 -3.02 -18.58 0.98
N PHE A 48 -3.23 -17.82 2.06
CA PHE A 48 -3.12 -16.37 2.02
C PHE A 48 -1.64 -15.94 2.00
N PRO A 49 -1.27 -14.92 1.19
CA PRO A 49 0.07 -14.38 1.20
C PRO A 49 0.38 -13.81 2.59
N ARG A 50 1.59 -14.07 3.10
CA ARG A 50 2.07 -13.47 4.35
C ARG A 50 2.17 -11.96 4.16
N THR A 51 1.16 -11.23 4.58
CA THR A 51 1.22 -9.77 4.65
C THR A 51 2.27 -9.39 5.68
N ARG A 52 3.23 -8.54 5.29
CA ARG A 52 4.16 -7.97 6.25
C ARG A 52 3.34 -7.21 7.29
N GLY A 53 3.41 -7.66 8.54
CA GLY A 53 2.71 -7.01 9.65
C GLY A 53 3.14 -5.55 9.82
N PRO A 54 2.46 -4.79 10.70
CA PRO A 54 2.87 -3.45 11.08
C PRO A 54 4.36 -3.43 11.41
N GLN A 55 5.11 -2.51 10.82
CA GLN A 55 6.56 -2.45 11.00
C GLN A 55 6.89 -2.12 12.46
N ALA A 56 7.42 -3.11 13.19
CA ALA A 56 7.65 -3.05 14.64
C ALA A 56 8.83 -2.17 15.09
N ALA A 57 9.71 -1.76 14.18
CA ALA A 57 10.86 -0.91 14.50
C ALA A 57 10.51 0.59 14.41
N PRO A 58 11.10 1.46 15.27
CA PRO A 58 10.93 2.89 15.14
C PRO A 58 11.34 3.34 13.74
N LYS A 59 10.44 4.08 13.08
CA LYS A 59 10.65 4.55 11.71
C LYS A 59 11.76 5.59 11.72
N LYS A 60 12.77 5.42 10.86
CA LYS A 60 13.70 6.52 10.53
C LYS A 60 12.85 7.74 10.14
N VAL A 61 13.13 8.89 10.75
CA VAL A 61 12.40 10.12 10.44
C VAL A 61 13.00 10.72 9.18
N PRO A 62 12.25 10.83 8.06
CA PRO A 62 12.78 11.46 6.86
C PRO A 62 12.86 12.96 7.10
N ILE A 63 14.07 13.49 7.14
CA ILE A 63 14.33 14.94 7.23
C ILE A 63 15.16 15.39 6.04
N SER A 64 14.93 16.63 5.60
CA SER A 64 15.77 17.28 4.58
C SER A 64 16.89 18.04 5.27
N ILE A 65 18.13 17.56 5.11
CA ILE A 65 19.34 18.22 5.62
C ILE A 65 20.23 18.64 4.46
N ARG A 66 20.92 19.77 4.59
CA ARG A 66 21.93 20.22 3.63
C ARG A 66 23.30 19.81 4.14
N LEU A 67 24.06 19.12 3.30
CA LEU A 67 25.43 18.70 3.57
C LEU A 67 26.36 19.30 2.52
N THR A 68 27.64 19.45 2.85
CA THR A 68 28.64 19.89 1.87
C THR A 68 28.81 18.84 0.76
N PRO A 69 29.16 19.25 -0.47
CA PRO A 69 29.37 18.31 -1.58
C PRO A 69 30.36 17.20 -1.26
N GLU A 70 31.48 17.53 -0.60
CA GLU A 70 32.53 16.58 -0.20
C GLU A 70 32.00 15.43 0.66
N VAL A 71 31.10 15.73 1.61
CA VAL A 71 30.47 14.72 2.47
C VAL A 71 29.56 13.82 1.64
N VAL A 72 28.73 14.40 0.77
CA VAL A 72 27.79 13.64 -0.07
C VAL A 72 28.54 12.72 -1.03
N GLU A 73 29.59 13.22 -1.68
CA GLU A 73 30.42 12.46 -2.61
C GLU A 73 31.13 11.31 -1.90
N ARG A 74 31.73 11.57 -0.74
CA ARG A 74 32.42 10.54 0.06
C ARG A 74 31.49 9.38 0.41
N PHE A 75 30.29 9.65 0.91
CA PHE A 75 29.37 8.57 1.29
C PHE A 75 28.76 7.86 0.07
N LYS A 76 28.45 8.60 -1.01
CA LYS A 76 27.89 8.01 -2.23
C LYS A 76 28.88 7.14 -3.00
N ALA A 77 30.18 7.43 -2.92
CA ALA A 77 31.23 6.62 -3.56
C ALA A 77 31.18 5.14 -3.16
N ASP A 78 30.74 4.85 -1.93
CA ASP A 78 30.61 3.49 -1.41
C ASP A 78 29.34 2.75 -1.93
N GLY A 79 28.55 3.36 -2.82
CA GLY A 79 27.41 2.73 -3.48
C GLY A 79 26.13 2.64 -2.64
N PRO A 80 25.23 1.67 -2.95
CA PRO A 80 23.98 1.47 -2.22
C PRO A 80 24.19 1.34 -0.71
N GLY A 81 23.28 1.90 0.08
CA GLY A 81 23.37 1.90 1.55
C GLY A 81 24.12 3.09 2.15
N TRP A 82 24.62 4.04 1.35
CA TRP A 82 25.30 5.24 1.83
C TRP A 82 24.49 6.07 2.85
N GLN A 83 23.16 6.11 2.70
CA GLN A 83 22.26 6.78 3.66
C GLN A 83 22.26 6.11 5.04
N SER A 84 22.44 4.79 5.10
CA SER A 84 22.57 4.10 6.39
C SER A 84 23.96 4.32 6.98
N ARG A 85 25.01 4.39 6.14
CA ARG A 85 26.36 4.69 6.63
C ARG A 85 26.48 6.11 7.22
N ILE A 86 25.85 7.11 6.60
CA ILE A 86 25.85 8.46 7.16
C ILE A 86 25.02 8.54 8.45
N ASP A 87 23.90 7.82 8.54
CA ASP A 87 23.13 7.68 9.79
C ASP A 87 23.99 7.09 10.92
N GLU A 88 24.73 6.01 10.66
CA GLU A 88 25.65 5.41 11.64
C GLU A 88 26.82 6.33 12.03
N ALA A 89 27.35 7.12 11.09
CA ALA A 89 28.39 8.10 11.37
C ALA A 89 27.86 9.22 12.29
N LEU A 90 26.63 9.69 12.05
CA LEU A 90 25.98 10.70 12.87
C LEU A 90 25.70 10.17 14.29
N LYS A 91 25.21 8.93 14.44
CA LYS A 91 25.02 8.29 15.75
C LYS A 91 26.32 8.25 16.55
N LYS A 92 27.40 7.75 15.94
CA LYS A 92 28.73 7.70 16.57
C LYS A 92 29.23 9.09 17.00
N ALA A 93 28.99 10.12 16.19
CA ALA A 93 29.41 11.48 16.49
C ALA A 93 28.68 12.08 17.70
N VAL A 94 27.45 11.65 17.97
CA VAL A 94 26.64 12.11 19.13
C VAL A 94 26.62 11.12 20.30
N GLY A 95 27.31 9.97 20.17
CA GLY A 95 27.39 8.94 21.21
C GLY A 95 26.16 8.03 21.32
N LEU A 96 25.46 7.80 20.20
CA LEU A 96 24.35 6.84 20.07
C LEU A 96 24.77 5.51 19.44
#